data_AF-A0A482T5D9-F1
#
_entry.id   AF-A0A482T5D9-F1
#
_cell.length_a   1.000
_cell.length_b   1.000
_cell.length_c   1.000
_cell.angle_alpha   90.00
_cell.angle_beta   90.00
_cell.angle_gamma   90.00
#
_symmetry.space_group_name_H-M   'P 1'
#
loop_
_entity.id
_entity.type
_entity.pdbx_description
1 polymer ?
#
loop_
_entity_poly.entity_id
_entity_poly.type
_entity_poly.pdbx_seq_one_letter_code
_entity_poly.pdbx_strand_id
1 'polypeptide(L)'
;MSDDAVAGDSLNRSPDFAARLDELTLQELREVVRYAQQQIRERQGKREHQQRQEQHEPSERQESVSGRITAAPGEEILSVTERSEYTEVIKREPCGEHCSNCPHGPYLYHVDEETHPDGESSLHWVFLGHVSESLRTTER
;
A
#
# COMPACT_ATOMS: atom_id res chain seq x y z
N MET A 1 11.29 46.15 -44.17
CA MET A 1 9.83 46.24 -44.06
C MET A 1 9.22 45.02 -44.71
N SER A 2 8.24 44.43 -44.01
CA SER A 2 7.37 43.31 -44.40
C SER A 2 8.04 41.93 -44.41
N ASP A 3 7.92 41.12 -43.35
CA ASP A 3 6.76 40.32 -42.91
C ASP A 3 6.33 39.29 -43.97
N ASP A 4 6.85 38.08 -43.84
CA ASP A 4 6.17 36.88 -44.35
C ASP A 4 5.98 35.91 -43.19
N ALA A 5 4.71 35.72 -42.86
CA ALA A 5 4.22 35.06 -41.68
C ALA A 5 4.55 33.56 -41.71
N VAL A 6 5.17 33.08 -40.63
CA VAL A 6 5.29 31.67 -40.32
C VAL A 6 3.88 31.12 -40.12
N ALA A 7 3.40 30.36 -41.11
CA ALA A 7 2.20 29.54 -41.00
C ALA A 7 2.40 28.52 -39.87
N GLY A 8 1.94 28.90 -38.69
CA GLY A 8 1.95 28.05 -37.51
C GLY A 8 1.03 26.85 -37.72
N ASP A 9 1.66 25.67 -37.74
CA ASP A 9 1.15 24.41 -37.20
C ASP A 9 -0.39 24.27 -37.21
N SER A 10 -0.94 24.15 -38.42
CA SER A 10 -2.30 23.68 -38.62
C SER A 10 -2.41 22.28 -38.04
N LEU A 11 -2.88 22.21 -36.79
CA LEU A 11 -3.44 21.03 -36.17
C LEU A 11 -4.04 20.14 -37.25
N ASN A 12 -3.51 18.92 -37.40
CA ASN A 12 -3.96 17.90 -38.34
C ASN A 12 -5.38 17.44 -37.97
N ARG A 13 -6.35 18.34 -38.11
CA ARG A 13 -7.77 18.10 -37.90
C ARG A 13 -8.26 17.40 -39.15
N SER A 14 -8.95 16.28 -38.96
CA SER A 14 -9.68 15.65 -40.06
C SER A 14 -10.56 16.72 -40.72
N PRO A 15 -10.45 16.93 -42.06
CA PRO A 15 -11.22 17.97 -42.74
C PRO A 15 -12.73 17.75 -42.59
N ASP A 16 -13.16 16.49 -42.50
CA ASP A 16 -14.54 16.11 -42.21
C ASP A 16 -15.03 16.61 -40.85
N PHE A 17 -14.17 16.57 -39.83
CA PHE A 17 -14.51 17.05 -38.50
C PHE A 17 -14.66 18.57 -38.46
N ALA A 18 -13.78 19.30 -39.16
CA ALA A 18 -13.86 20.76 -39.23
C ALA A 18 -15.14 21.22 -39.94
N ALA A 19 -15.46 20.63 -41.10
CA ALA A 19 -16.68 20.95 -41.85
C ALA A 19 -17.94 20.75 -40.99
N ARG A 20 -18.00 19.65 -40.22
CA ARG A 20 -19.11 19.38 -39.30
C ARG A 20 -19.24 20.37 -38.14
N LEU A 21 -18.14 20.98 -37.71
CA LEU A 21 -18.17 22.02 -36.66
C LEU A 21 -18.59 23.38 -37.22
N ASP A 22 -18.23 23.69 -38.47
CA ASP A 22 -18.58 24.94 -39.14
C ASP A 22 -20.08 25.03 -39.46
N GLU A 23 -20.76 23.88 -39.60
CA GLU A 23 -22.21 23.80 -39.76
C GLU A 23 -22.99 24.05 -38.44
N LEU A 24 -22.31 24.05 -37.29
CA LEU A 24 -22.97 24.24 -35.99
C LEU A 24 -23.25 25.70 -35.69
N THR A 25 -24.34 25.94 -34.98
CA THR A 25 -24.58 27.24 -34.36
C THR A 25 -23.60 27.49 -33.20
N LEU A 26 -23.45 28.75 -32.79
CA LEU A 26 -22.63 29.13 -31.64
C LEU A 26 -23.04 28.40 -30.35
N GLN A 27 -24.34 28.13 -30.18
CA GLN A 27 -24.86 27.43 -29.00
C GLN A 27 -24.42 25.96 -28.99
N GLU A 28 -24.59 25.27 -30.11
CA GLU A 28 -24.19 23.87 -30.27
C GLU A 28 -22.68 23.71 -30.15
N LEU A 29 -21.90 24.64 -30.72
CA LEU A 29 -20.45 24.65 -30.57
C LEU A 29 -20.03 24.77 -29.10
N ARG A 30 -20.71 25.61 -28.30
CA ARG A 30 -20.46 25.72 -26.86
C ARG A 30 -20.80 24.45 -26.09
N GLU A 31 -21.79 23.69 -26.54
CA GLU A 31 -22.14 22.39 -25.94
C GLU A 31 -21.09 21.33 -26.28
N VAL A 32 -20.65 21.28 -27.53
CA VAL A 32 -19.56 20.39 -27.98
C VAL A 32 -18.28 20.65 -27.20
N VAL A 33 -17.90 21.91 -26.98
CA VAL A 33 -16.71 22.26 -26.18
C VAL A 33 -16.85 21.80 -24.74
N ARG A 34 -18.02 22.04 -24.10
CA ARG A 34 -18.27 21.59 -22.72
C ARG A 34 -18.20 20.07 -22.60
N TYR A 35 -18.81 19.35 -23.54
CA TYR A 35 -18.78 17.89 -23.58
C TYR A 35 -17.35 17.36 -23.80
N ALA A 36 -16.60 17.93 -24.75
CA ALA A 36 -15.23 17.55 -25.02
C ALA A 36 -14.32 17.77 -23.78
N GLN A 37 -14.44 18.91 -23.11
CA GLN A 37 -13.72 19.20 -21.87
C GLN A 37 -14.04 18.20 -20.76
N GLN A 38 -15.31 17.80 -20.62
CA GLN A 38 -15.70 16.76 -19.67
C GLN A 38 -15.04 15.41 -20.00
N GLN A 39 -15.12 14.98 -21.26
CA GLN A 39 -14.53 13.71 -21.69
C GLN A 39 -13.01 13.68 -21.52
N ILE A 40 -12.33 14.79 -21.76
CA ILE A 40 -10.88 14.91 -21.52
C ILE A 40 -10.58 14.72 -20.03
N ARG A 41 -11.30 15.41 -19.14
CA ARG A 41 -11.11 15.27 -17.68
C ARG A 41 -11.37 13.85 -17.20
N GLU A 42 -12.43 13.21 -17.66
CA GLU A 42 -12.73 11.82 -17.30
C GLU A 42 -11.62 10.85 -17.75
N ARG A 43 -11.10 11.02 -18.97
CA ARG A 43 -10.01 10.19 -19.48
C ARG A 43 -8.69 10.45 -18.76
N GLN A 44 -8.39 11.70 -18.42
CA GLN A 44 -7.23 12.05 -17.60
C GLN A 44 -7.34 11.45 -16.20
N GLY A 45 -8.48 11.63 -15.52
CA GLY A 45 -8.70 11.03 -14.20
C GLY A 45 -8.62 9.51 -14.20
N LYS A 46 -9.14 8.84 -15.23
CA LYS A 46 -8.98 7.38 -15.41
C LYS A 46 -7.53 6.97 -15.63
N ARG A 47 -6.79 7.70 -16.48
CA ARG A 47 -5.36 7.46 -16.72
C ARG A 47 -4.53 7.68 -15.46
N GLU A 48 -4.81 8.72 -14.69
CA GLU A 48 -4.12 8.96 -13.43
C GLU A 48 -4.47 7.92 -12.37
N HIS A 49 -5.74 7.46 -12.31
CA HIS A 49 -6.13 6.39 -11.40
C HIS A 49 -5.45 5.07 -11.79
N GLN A 50 -5.44 4.74 -13.08
CA GLN A 50 -4.71 3.60 -13.62
C GLN A 50 -3.21 3.73 -13.38
N GLN A 51 -2.60 4.90 -13.63
CA GLN A 51 -1.19 5.13 -13.38
C GLN A 51 -0.85 5.11 -11.88
N ARG A 52 -1.73 5.60 -10.99
CA ARG A 52 -1.57 5.41 -9.54
C ARG A 52 -1.64 3.93 -9.14
N GLN A 53 -2.51 3.15 -9.79
CA GLN A 53 -2.56 1.70 -9.59
C GLN A 53 -1.33 0.97 -10.16
N GLU A 54 -0.78 1.42 -11.28
CA GLU A 54 0.40 0.83 -11.94
C GLU A 54 1.72 1.28 -11.29
N GLN A 55 1.78 2.51 -10.75
CA GLN A 55 2.87 2.97 -9.89
C GLN A 55 2.76 2.41 -8.47
N HIS A 56 1.55 2.05 -8.05
CA HIS A 56 1.33 0.99 -7.06
C HIS A 56 1.46 -0.39 -7.73
N GLU A 57 2.53 -0.61 -8.52
CA GLU A 57 3.22 -1.89 -8.37
C GLU A 57 3.35 -2.14 -6.87
N PRO A 58 3.22 -3.37 -6.37
CA PRO A 58 3.48 -3.62 -4.97
C PRO A 58 4.95 -3.31 -4.74
N SER A 59 5.26 -2.03 -4.47
CA SER A 59 6.48 -1.56 -3.83
C SER A 59 6.65 -2.54 -2.71
N GLU A 60 7.66 -3.39 -2.88
CA GLU A 60 8.10 -4.49 -2.02
C GLU A 60 7.28 -4.47 -0.75
N ARG A 61 6.22 -5.32 -0.69
CA ARG A 61 5.32 -5.37 0.47
C ARG A 61 6.22 -5.26 1.69
N GLN A 62 6.20 -4.12 2.39
CA GLN A 62 6.90 -4.04 3.66
C GLN A 62 6.30 -5.20 4.43
N GLU A 63 7.15 -6.20 4.68
CA GLU A 63 6.70 -7.43 5.29
C GLU A 63 6.05 -7.01 6.60
N SER A 64 4.78 -7.41 6.79
CA SER A 64 4.06 -7.07 8.00
C SER A 64 4.89 -7.49 9.21
N VAL A 65 4.70 -6.83 10.36
CA VAL A 65 5.38 -7.20 11.60
C VAL A 65 5.26 -8.71 11.86
N SER A 66 4.07 -9.28 11.63
CA SER A 66 3.80 -10.72 11.70
C SER A 66 4.63 -11.57 10.74
N GLY A 67 4.89 -11.12 9.51
CA GLY A 67 5.69 -11.84 8.52
C GLY A 67 7.18 -11.89 8.91
N ARG A 68 7.67 -10.84 9.58
CA ARG A 68 9.05 -10.75 10.06
C ARG A 68 9.33 -11.59 11.32
N ILE A 69 8.28 -12.04 12.03
CA ILE A 69 8.41 -12.81 13.27
C ILE A 69 8.78 -14.26 12.95
N THR A 70 9.96 -14.68 13.41
CA THR A 70 10.46 -16.05 13.25
C THR A 70 11.04 -16.57 14.57
N ALA A 71 10.93 -17.88 14.81
CA ALA A 71 11.46 -18.50 16.02
C ALA A 71 12.99 -18.52 15.93
N ALA A 72 13.67 -18.01 16.97
CA ALA A 72 15.12 -18.19 17.06
C ALA A 72 15.46 -19.67 17.33
N PRO A 73 16.73 -20.10 17.15
CA PRO A 73 17.13 -21.47 17.46
C PRO A 73 16.77 -21.88 18.90
N GLY A 74 15.95 -22.92 19.04
CA GLY A 74 15.49 -23.44 20.33
C GLY A 74 14.22 -22.76 20.88
N GLU A 75 13.69 -21.75 20.21
CA GLU A 75 12.38 -21.16 20.51
C GLU A 75 11.25 -21.92 19.80
N GLU A 76 10.04 -21.82 20.35
CA GLU A 76 8.82 -22.34 19.74
C GLU A 76 7.75 -21.24 19.73
N ILE A 77 7.39 -20.71 18.55
CA ILE A 77 6.26 -19.78 18.42
C ILE A 77 4.96 -20.59 18.42
N LEU A 78 4.07 -20.30 19.37
CA LEU A 78 2.78 -20.96 19.51
C LEU A 78 1.63 -20.19 18.86
N SER A 79 1.69 -18.86 18.84
CA SER A 79 0.67 -18.01 18.22
C SER A 79 1.25 -16.67 17.79
N VAL A 80 0.76 -16.14 16.67
CA VAL A 80 1.00 -14.78 16.19
C VAL A 80 -0.36 -14.20 15.81
N THR A 81 -0.79 -13.13 16.47
CA THR A 81 -2.09 -12.49 16.22
C THR A 81 -1.89 -11.00 15.99
N GLU A 82 -2.23 -10.53 14.79
CA GLU A 82 -2.17 -9.11 14.46
C GLU A 82 -3.28 -8.34 15.19
N ARG A 83 -2.90 -7.23 15.83
CA ARG A 83 -3.81 -6.21 16.35
C ARG A 83 -3.59 -4.91 15.57
N SER A 84 -4.46 -3.93 15.77
CA SER A 84 -4.39 -2.65 15.08
C SER A 84 -3.11 -1.86 15.39
N GLU A 85 -2.53 -2.04 16.58
CA GLU A 85 -1.39 -1.23 17.07
C GLU A 85 -0.12 -2.06 17.30
N TYR A 86 -0.23 -3.39 17.37
CA TYR A 86 0.88 -4.30 17.67
C TYR A 86 0.56 -5.72 17.22
N THR A 87 1.52 -6.62 17.29
CA THR A 87 1.33 -8.06 17.09
C THR A 87 1.48 -8.80 18.42
N GLU A 88 0.50 -9.62 18.79
CA GLU A 88 0.60 -10.52 19.94
C GLU A 88 1.38 -11.76 19.52
N VAL A 89 2.47 -12.05 20.23
CA VAL A 89 3.25 -13.28 20.01
C VAL A 89 3.27 -14.07 21.29
N ILE A 90 2.84 -15.32 21.21
CA ILE A 90 3.00 -16.29 22.28
C ILE A 90 4.09 -17.26 21.86
N LYS A 91 5.18 -17.34 22.63
CA LYS A 91 6.29 -18.27 22.34
C LYS A 91 6.84 -18.94 23.59
N ARG A 92 7.55 -20.04 23.40
CA ARG A 92 8.38 -20.69 24.41
C ARG A 92 9.85 -20.41 24.12
N GLU A 93 10.62 -20.16 25.17
CA GLU A 93 12.03 -19.78 25.11
C GLU A 93 12.92 -20.99 25.46
N PRO A 94 14.07 -21.15 24.80
CA PRO A 94 15.06 -22.13 25.21
C PRO A 94 15.62 -21.77 26.59
N CYS A 95 16.10 -22.79 27.28
CA CYS A 95 16.73 -22.70 28.58
C CYS A 95 18.22 -23.05 28.45
N GLY A 96 19.03 -22.67 29.45
CA GLY A 96 20.41 -23.15 29.56
C GLY A 96 20.48 -24.66 29.83
N GLU A 97 21.69 -25.24 29.69
CA GLU A 97 21.91 -26.66 29.92
C GLU A 97 21.48 -27.10 31.33
N HIS A 98 20.91 -28.30 31.45
CA HIS A 98 20.41 -28.93 32.69
C HIS A 98 19.08 -28.41 33.26
N CYS A 99 18.23 -27.77 32.45
CA CYS A 99 16.85 -27.50 32.84
C CYS A 99 15.95 -28.73 32.61
N SER A 100 15.24 -29.17 33.64
CA SER A 100 14.34 -30.34 33.57
C SER A 100 12.97 -30.06 32.95
N ASN A 101 12.65 -28.81 32.59
CA ASN A 101 11.32 -28.41 32.12
C ASN A 101 11.37 -27.43 30.93
N CYS A 102 12.21 -27.74 29.95
CA CYS A 102 12.46 -26.93 28.76
C CYS A 102 11.61 -27.38 27.56
N PRO A 103 11.15 -26.48 26.66
CA PRO A 103 11.31 -25.02 26.66
C PRO A 103 10.37 -24.30 27.66
N HIS A 104 10.78 -23.13 28.15
CA HIS A 104 10.01 -22.36 29.15
C HIS A 104 8.94 -21.49 28.51
N GLY A 105 7.86 -21.27 29.26
CA GLY A 105 6.71 -20.51 28.81
C GLY A 105 5.43 -21.33 28.93
N PRO A 106 4.39 -21.02 28.14
CA PRO A 106 4.37 -19.97 27.12
C PRO A 106 4.43 -18.55 27.71
N TYR A 107 5.06 -17.64 26.98
CA TYR A 107 5.14 -16.22 27.31
C TYR A 107 4.45 -15.37 26.27
N LEU A 108 3.76 -14.32 26.71
CA LEU A 108 3.12 -13.34 25.84
C LEU A 108 4.04 -12.13 25.63
N TYR A 109 4.12 -11.70 24.39
CA TYR A 109 4.82 -10.51 23.94
C TYR A 109 3.90 -9.62 23.10
N HIS A 110 4.07 -8.31 23.23
CA HIS A 110 3.68 -7.37 22.18
C HIS A 110 4.89 -7.08 21.31
N VAL A 111 4.67 -7.08 20.00
CA VAL A 111 5.71 -6.82 19.00
C VAL A 111 5.25 -5.72 18.07
N ASP A 112 6.05 -4.68 17.93
CA ASP A 112 5.83 -3.55 17.03
C ASP A 112 7.10 -3.22 16.25
N GLU A 113 6.98 -2.39 15.21
CA GLU A 113 8.13 -1.93 14.43
C GLU A 113 8.63 -0.59 14.98
N GLU A 114 9.89 -0.57 15.42
CA GLU A 114 10.57 0.64 15.85
C GLU A 114 11.51 1.13 14.73
N THR A 115 11.33 2.39 14.31
CA THR A 115 12.25 3.07 13.38
C THR A 115 13.29 3.84 14.17
N HIS A 116 14.56 3.51 13.97
CA HIS A 116 15.69 4.15 14.63
C HIS A 116 16.05 5.49 13.98
N PRO A 117 16.84 6.34 14.65
CA PRO A 117 17.24 7.65 14.11
C PRO A 117 18.07 7.61 12.82
N ASP A 118 18.71 6.49 12.52
CA ASP A 118 19.46 6.26 11.28
C ASP A 118 18.56 5.83 10.09
N GLY A 119 17.27 5.62 10.34
CA GLY A 119 16.29 5.20 9.35
C GLY A 119 16.14 3.68 9.22
N GLU A 120 16.91 2.87 9.95
CA GLU A 120 16.70 1.42 10.00
C GLU A 120 15.51 1.06 10.89
N SER A 121 14.78 -0.01 10.58
CA SER A 121 13.68 -0.50 11.42
C SER A 121 13.94 -1.89 11.97
N SER A 122 13.59 -2.12 13.23
CA SER A 122 13.64 -3.44 13.86
C SER A 122 12.36 -3.77 14.60
N LEU A 123 12.20 -5.04 14.96
CA LEU A 123 11.11 -5.48 15.80
C LEU A 123 11.44 -5.13 17.26
N HIS A 124 10.57 -4.34 17.89
CA HIS A 124 10.61 -4.06 19.30
C HIS A 124 9.69 -5.05 20.05
N TRP A 125 10.23 -5.72 21.06
CA TRP A 125 9.55 -6.79 21.80
C TRP A 125 9.32 -6.40 23.25
N VAL A 126 8.05 -6.36 23.67
CA VAL A 126 7.66 -6.08 25.06
C VAL A 126 7.14 -7.36 25.71
N PHE A 127 7.88 -7.86 26.72
CA PHE A 127 7.47 -9.01 27.52
C PHE A 127 6.32 -8.66 28.47
N LEU A 128 5.24 -9.45 28.43
CA LEU A 128 4.05 -9.21 29.25
C LEU A 128 3.79 -10.25 30.33
N GLY A 129 4.44 -11.41 30.27
CA GLY A 129 4.34 -12.44 31.31
C GLY A 129 4.04 -13.84 30.80
N HIS A 130 3.81 -14.76 31.75
CA HIS A 130 3.44 -16.15 31.49
C HIS A 130 1.96 -16.27 31.17
N VAL A 131 1.60 -17.12 30.20
CA VAL A 131 0.21 -17.45 29.89
C VAL A 131 -0.05 -18.92 30.12
N SER A 132 -1.13 -19.22 30.83
CA SER A 132 -1.61 -20.60 30.97
C SER A 132 -2.15 -21.10 29.64
N GLU A 133 -1.82 -22.34 29.29
CA GLU A 133 -2.20 -22.97 28.01
C GLU A 133 -3.72 -23.13 27.81
N SER A 134 -4.52 -22.83 28.83
CA SER A 134 -5.99 -22.93 28.86
C SER A 134 -6.76 -21.82 28.15
N LEU A 135 -6.11 -20.77 27.61
CA LEU A 135 -6.80 -19.69 26.88
C LEU A 135 -6.94 -19.94 25.36
N ARG A 136 -6.75 -21.19 24.90
CA ARG A 136 -6.89 -21.57 23.47
C ARG A 136 -8.34 -21.62 22.96
N THR A 137 -9.33 -21.15 23.71
CA THR A 137 -10.72 -21.07 23.26
C THR A 137 -11.27 -19.68 23.44
N THR A 138 -11.13 -18.84 22.42
CA THR A 138 -12.20 -17.90 22.08
C THR A 138 -12.31 -17.85 20.56
N GLU A 139 -13.08 -18.79 20.03
CA GLU A 139 -13.66 -18.72 18.69
C GLU A 139 -14.66 -17.55 18.62
N ARG A 140 -14.59 -16.73 17.57
CA ARG A 140 -15.69 -16.60 16.59
C ARG A 140 -15.31 -15.80 15.36
#